data_AF-A0A7C3RCX8-F1
#
_entry.id   AF-A0A7C3RCX8-F1
#
_cell.length_a   1.000
_cell.length_b   1.000
_cell.length_c   1.000
_cell.angle_alpha   90.00
_cell.angle_beta   90.00
_cell.angle_gamma   90.00
#
_symmetry.space_group_name_H-M   'P 1'
#
loop_
_entity.id
_entity.type
_entity.pdbx_description
1 polymer ?
#
loop_
_entity_poly.entity_id
_entity_poly.type
_entity_poly.pdbx_seq_one_letter_code
_entity_poly.pdbx_strand_id
1 'polypeptide(L)'
;MLLNVLRAKLLSWQDGVGSRTFEFDAEIEPRSYTVSKVSQLTPIIAAEDLTVSRGELAVIAIRLIEAPENTVVSPLTAISHANGFVADVIECGLPGMVEDEKCIDHAIFIPTRSGDVKEGDLIGILRVNFVRTGLLSRVIPSKPRVETKIINAFLTWIEDGIFYRENITGTFSGYFESDSCSLIPVVAKEKARIRKGEIAVVEIEKINVDGGSIVLPYGLAVNAFTKLLNLAGGKIKKFEEERSFNEAVLVGFSDGVVEKGEVLGLVCLAGGNKGEESRILQFSQKSGGGVVKVLQKFNSRELKVGKRGEWKVAISAETKKLKRGFAEIIKIQPVEVSEYSLVTPLGIMRHAYGTMVGGVAREPWSLEGRKRIEEVVFLPIMDGEIKKGQLIGVFNVTRVAESKF
;
A
#
# COMPACT_ATOMS: atom_id res chain seq x y z
N MET A 1 -4.52 17.57 -28.12
CA MET A 1 -4.19 16.18 -27.75
C MET A 1 -5.45 15.62 -27.13
N LEU A 2 -6.15 14.72 -27.82
CA LEU A 2 -7.38 14.11 -27.31
C LEU A 2 -7.01 13.30 -26.05
N LEU A 3 -7.56 13.67 -24.90
CA LEU A 3 -7.47 12.82 -23.70
C LEU A 3 -8.24 11.54 -24.04
N ASN A 4 -7.55 10.39 -24.03
CA ASN A 4 -8.23 9.11 -24.15
C ASN A 4 -9.02 8.89 -22.86
N VAL A 5 -10.31 9.23 -22.90
CA VAL A 5 -11.27 8.88 -21.85
C VAL A 5 -11.34 7.36 -21.78
N LEU A 6 -11.00 6.80 -20.63
CA LEU A 6 -11.15 5.37 -20.37
C LEU A 6 -12.57 5.14 -19.84
N ARG A 7 -13.20 4.07 -20.31
CA ARG A 7 -14.48 3.62 -19.75
C ARG A 7 -14.23 2.42 -18.86
N ALA A 8 -14.66 2.53 -17.62
CA ALA A 8 -14.59 1.44 -16.65
C ALA A 8 -15.92 1.30 -15.94
N LYS A 9 -16.18 0.09 -15.44
CA LYS A 9 -17.31 -0.17 -14.57
C LYS A 9 -16.86 -0.15 -13.12
N LEU A 10 -17.47 0.67 -12.29
CA LEU A 10 -17.18 0.71 -10.86
C LEU A 10 -18.20 -0.18 -10.16
N LEU A 11 -17.71 -1.18 -9.45
CA LEU A 11 -18.51 -2.01 -8.56
C LEU A 11 -18.23 -1.58 -7.12
N SER A 12 -19.26 -1.07 -6.44
CA SER A 12 -19.20 -0.70 -5.03
C SER A 12 -20.40 -1.26 -4.27
N TRP A 13 -20.44 -1.07 -2.96
CA TRP A 13 -21.61 -1.35 -2.14
C TRP A 13 -22.49 -0.12 -1.98
N GLN A 14 -23.79 -0.34 -1.89
CA GLN A 14 -24.77 0.73 -1.82
C GLN A 14 -24.86 1.37 -0.43
N ASP A 15 -24.89 0.54 0.62
CA ASP A 15 -25.19 0.94 2.00
C ASP A 15 -24.03 0.61 2.96
N GLY A 16 -22.79 0.57 2.45
CA GLY A 16 -21.59 0.21 3.21
C GLY A 16 -21.14 -1.24 3.02
N VAL A 17 -20.05 -1.63 3.71
CA VAL A 17 -19.33 -2.88 3.47
C VAL A 17 -20.23 -4.10 3.56
N GLY A 18 -20.19 -4.95 2.53
CA GLY A 18 -20.93 -6.22 2.51
C GLY A 18 -22.43 -6.10 2.23
N SER A 19 -22.94 -4.88 2.07
CA SER A 19 -24.31 -4.65 1.60
C SER A 19 -24.47 -5.00 0.11
N ARG A 20 -25.65 -4.72 -0.45
CA ARG A 20 -25.92 -4.97 -1.88
C ARG A 20 -24.93 -4.20 -2.74
N THR A 21 -24.28 -4.91 -3.67
CA THR A 21 -23.42 -4.27 -4.68
C THR A 21 -24.23 -3.63 -5.79
N PHE A 22 -23.74 -2.53 -6.33
CA PHE A 22 -24.24 -1.92 -7.54
C PHE A 22 -23.07 -1.58 -8.47
N GLU A 23 -23.36 -1.55 -9.77
CA GLU A 23 -22.38 -1.27 -10.81
C GLU A 23 -22.81 -0.02 -11.58
N PHE A 24 -21.86 0.87 -11.88
CA PHE A 24 -22.11 2.05 -12.71
C PHE A 24 -20.93 2.30 -13.65
N ASP A 25 -21.23 2.85 -14.82
CA ASP A 25 -20.21 3.26 -15.78
C ASP A 25 -19.55 4.56 -15.31
N ALA A 26 -18.22 4.60 -15.36
CA ALA A 26 -17.44 5.81 -15.13
C ALA A 26 -16.56 6.10 -16.34
N GLU A 27 -16.56 7.37 -16.74
CA GLU A 27 -15.58 7.92 -17.67
C GLU A 27 -14.39 8.42 -16.85
N ILE A 28 -13.28 7.70 -16.93
CA ILE A 28 -12.07 8.01 -16.19
C ILE A 28 -11.06 8.66 -17.13
N GLU A 29 -10.82 9.93 -16.89
CA GLU A 29 -9.72 10.65 -17.51
C GLU A 29 -8.42 10.34 -16.74
N PRO A 30 -7.36 9.84 -17.38
CA PRO A 30 -6.04 9.78 -16.75
C PRO A 30 -5.60 11.18 -16.34
N ARG A 31 -5.54 11.45 -15.02
CA ARG A 31 -5.17 12.76 -14.48
C ARG A 31 -3.75 12.75 -13.95
N SER A 32 -2.98 13.73 -14.40
CA SER A 32 -1.77 14.15 -13.69
C SER A 32 -2.18 15.02 -12.51
N TYR A 33 -1.43 14.90 -11.41
CA TYR A 33 -1.64 15.72 -10.23
C TYR A 33 -0.29 16.26 -9.72
N THR A 34 -0.36 17.31 -8.89
CA THR A 34 0.78 17.77 -8.10
C THR A 34 0.51 17.58 -6.63
N VAL A 35 1.41 16.92 -5.91
CA VAL A 35 1.33 16.75 -4.45
C VAL A 35 1.87 17.99 -3.72
N SER A 36 1.21 18.34 -2.62
CA SER A 36 1.66 19.36 -1.67
C SER A 36 2.98 18.96 -1.00
N LYS A 37 3.72 19.95 -0.48
CA LYS A 37 4.86 19.69 0.42
C LYS A 37 4.41 19.27 1.82
N VAL A 38 3.17 19.53 2.16
CA VAL A 38 2.59 19.24 3.46
C VAL A 38 1.54 18.17 3.29
N SER A 39 1.60 17.17 4.15
CA SER A 39 0.63 16.08 4.27
C SER A 39 0.24 15.92 5.73
N GLN A 40 -0.79 15.11 6.00
CA GLN A 40 -1.28 14.87 7.35
C GLN A 40 -1.22 13.38 7.69
N LEU A 41 -0.81 13.07 8.91
CA LEU A 41 -0.93 11.74 9.49
C LEU A 41 -2.20 11.70 10.34
N THR A 42 -3.11 10.78 10.01
CA THR A 42 -4.39 10.63 10.71
C THR A 42 -4.45 9.24 11.33
N PRO A 43 -4.59 9.12 12.66
CA PRO A 43 -4.73 7.82 13.32
C PRO A 43 -5.91 7.03 12.81
N ILE A 44 -5.73 5.72 12.61
CA ILE A 44 -6.80 4.76 12.34
C ILE A 44 -7.08 4.04 13.65
N ILE A 45 -8.25 4.28 14.24
CA ILE A 45 -8.60 3.80 15.58
C ILE A 45 -9.81 2.88 15.49
N ALA A 46 -9.75 1.70 16.08
CA ALA A 46 -10.87 0.78 16.12
C ALA A 46 -12.08 1.40 16.86
N ALA A 47 -13.27 1.25 16.27
CA ALA A 47 -14.55 1.65 16.86
C ALA A 47 -15.39 0.45 17.32
N GLU A 48 -14.81 -0.75 17.28
CA GLU A 48 -15.45 -1.98 17.74
C GLU A 48 -14.43 -2.92 18.40
N ASP A 49 -14.93 -3.87 19.18
CA ASP A 49 -14.18 -5.04 19.64
C ASP A 49 -14.30 -6.17 18.62
N LEU A 50 -13.16 -6.72 18.19
CA LEU A 50 -13.12 -7.83 17.25
C LEU A 50 -12.01 -8.83 17.61
N THR A 51 -12.36 -10.12 17.70
CA THR A 51 -11.36 -11.19 17.75
C THR A 51 -10.96 -11.56 16.32
N VAL A 52 -9.67 -11.48 16.03
CA VAL A 52 -9.10 -11.77 14.72
C VAL A 52 -8.31 -13.07 14.74
N SER A 53 -8.29 -13.76 13.60
CA SER A 53 -7.51 -14.98 13.36
C SER A 53 -6.35 -14.68 12.42
N ARG A 54 -5.15 -15.18 12.75
CA ARG A 54 -3.97 -15.04 11.89
C ARG A 54 -4.28 -15.47 10.45
N GLY A 55 -3.95 -14.60 9.49
CA GLY A 55 -4.13 -14.85 8.07
C GLY A 55 -5.56 -14.68 7.55
N GLU A 56 -6.55 -14.50 8.41
CA GLU A 56 -7.93 -14.22 8.01
C GLU A 56 -8.17 -12.71 7.97
N LEU A 57 -8.38 -12.16 6.77
CA LEU A 57 -8.69 -10.74 6.58
C LEU A 57 -9.89 -10.32 7.42
N ALA A 58 -9.75 -9.20 8.13
CA ALA A 58 -10.84 -8.57 8.87
C ALA A 58 -11.21 -7.23 8.22
N VAL A 59 -12.51 -6.91 8.22
CA VAL A 59 -12.98 -5.55 8.03
C VAL A 59 -13.32 -5.05 9.41
N ILE A 60 -12.70 -3.95 9.83
CA ILE A 60 -12.87 -3.38 11.17
C ILE A 60 -13.50 -2.00 11.03
N ALA A 61 -14.60 -1.76 11.74
CA ALA A 61 -15.18 -0.44 11.94
C ALA A 61 -14.17 0.44 12.70
N ILE A 62 -13.95 1.65 12.19
CA ILE A 62 -13.01 2.61 12.75
C ILE A 62 -13.73 3.89 13.13
N ARG A 63 -13.12 4.66 14.02
CA ARG A 63 -13.59 6.03 14.30
C ARG A 63 -13.55 6.81 13.00
N LEU A 64 -14.62 7.55 12.74
CA LEU A 64 -14.81 8.29 11.51
C LEU A 64 -13.60 9.18 11.20
N ILE A 65 -13.05 9.02 9.99
CA ILE A 65 -12.02 9.90 9.43
C ILE A 65 -12.65 10.69 8.29
N GLU A 66 -12.64 12.01 8.42
CA GLU A 66 -12.98 12.94 7.35
C GLU A 66 -11.69 13.39 6.68
N ALA A 67 -11.51 13.06 5.40
CA ALA A 67 -10.42 13.57 4.58
C ALA A 67 -10.94 14.72 3.70
N PRO A 68 -10.28 15.89 3.68
CA PRO A 68 -10.71 17.02 2.87
C PRO A 68 -10.76 16.70 1.37
N GLU A 69 -11.49 17.54 0.63
CA GLU A 69 -11.42 17.61 -0.83
C GLU A 69 -9.96 17.66 -1.34
N ASN A 70 -9.75 17.15 -2.55
CA ASN A 70 -8.44 17.14 -3.20
C ASN A 70 -7.36 16.44 -2.37
N THR A 71 -7.71 15.31 -1.76
CA THR A 71 -6.76 14.47 -1.02
C THR A 71 -6.71 13.05 -1.57
N VAL A 72 -5.52 12.45 -1.48
CA VAL A 72 -5.34 11.02 -1.67
C VAL A 72 -4.83 10.41 -0.39
N VAL A 73 -5.34 9.23 -0.07
CA VAL A 73 -5.05 8.54 1.19
C VAL A 73 -4.35 7.21 0.95
N SER A 74 -3.49 6.84 1.90
CA SER A 74 -2.83 5.53 1.91
C SER A 74 -2.48 5.15 3.35
N PRO A 75 -2.83 3.95 3.82
CA PRO A 75 -2.31 3.45 5.09
C PRO A 75 -0.79 3.40 5.06
N LEU A 76 -0.15 3.79 6.16
CA LEU A 76 1.29 3.68 6.31
C LEU A 76 1.69 2.25 6.69
N THR A 77 2.75 1.77 6.06
CA THR A 77 3.38 0.52 6.45
C THR A 77 4.30 0.72 7.65
N ALA A 78 4.63 -0.36 8.33
CA ALA A 78 5.57 -0.42 9.44
C ALA A 78 5.11 0.32 10.72
N ILE A 79 3.82 0.66 10.80
CA ILE A 79 3.12 1.12 12.00
C ILE A 79 1.88 0.25 12.13
N SER A 80 1.87 -0.64 13.12
CA SER A 80 0.96 -1.78 13.18
C SER A 80 0.40 -1.96 14.58
N HIS A 81 -0.77 -2.57 14.66
CA HIS A 81 -1.30 -3.15 15.89
C HIS A 81 -0.45 -4.37 16.29
N ALA A 82 -0.46 -4.75 17.58
CA ALA A 82 0.18 -5.97 18.06
C ALA A 82 -0.20 -7.25 17.26
N ASN A 83 -1.42 -7.30 16.75
CA ASN A 83 -1.98 -8.46 16.05
C ASN A 83 -1.96 -8.35 14.51
N GLY A 84 -1.54 -7.23 13.93
CA GLY A 84 -1.63 -7.03 12.48
C GLY A 84 -1.56 -5.57 12.02
N PHE A 85 -1.93 -5.30 10.78
CA PHE A 85 -1.82 -3.97 10.18
C PHE A 85 -2.97 -3.66 9.23
N VAL A 86 -3.18 -2.38 8.95
CA VAL A 86 -4.16 -1.91 7.97
C VAL A 86 -3.57 -1.96 6.57
N ALA A 87 -4.20 -2.71 5.67
CA ALA A 87 -3.80 -2.81 4.26
C ALA A 87 -4.49 -1.76 3.38
N ASP A 88 -5.73 -1.38 3.69
CA ASP A 88 -6.50 -0.38 2.97
C ASP A 88 -7.62 0.18 3.86
N VAL A 89 -8.27 1.24 3.41
CA VAL A 89 -9.44 1.84 4.07
C VAL A 89 -10.65 1.89 3.13
N ILE A 90 -11.82 2.15 3.70
CA ILE A 90 -13.09 2.07 2.98
C ILE A 90 -13.90 3.36 3.20
N GLU A 91 -14.38 3.95 2.11
CA GLU A 91 -15.29 5.11 2.16
C GLU A 91 -16.68 4.74 2.68
N CYS A 92 -17.29 5.70 3.37
CA CYS A 92 -18.71 5.66 3.72
C CYS A 92 -19.53 5.69 2.42
N GLY A 93 -20.35 4.66 2.21
CA GLY A 93 -21.24 4.59 1.06
C GLY A 93 -20.52 4.54 -0.29
N LEU A 94 -20.85 5.47 -1.18
CA LEU A 94 -20.34 5.47 -2.56
C LEU A 94 -18.96 6.11 -2.65
N PRO A 95 -18.03 5.55 -3.45
CA PRO A 95 -16.71 6.15 -3.62
C PRO A 95 -16.84 7.53 -4.27
N GLY A 96 -16.27 8.54 -3.63
CA GLY A 96 -16.24 9.92 -4.14
C GLY A 96 -15.11 10.15 -5.13
N MET A 97 -15.22 11.20 -5.94
CA MET A 97 -14.11 11.67 -6.77
C MET A 97 -13.06 12.35 -5.89
N VAL A 98 -11.83 12.52 -6.37
CA VAL A 98 -10.77 13.14 -5.56
C VAL A 98 -11.10 14.58 -5.17
N GLU A 99 -11.90 15.27 -5.96
CA GLU A 99 -12.40 16.62 -5.69
C GLU A 99 -13.42 16.66 -4.55
N ASP A 100 -13.95 15.53 -4.11
CA ASP A 100 -14.92 15.43 -3.02
C ASP A 100 -14.23 15.17 -1.67
N GLU A 101 -14.82 15.71 -0.60
CA GLU A 101 -14.51 15.28 0.78
C GLU A 101 -14.84 13.79 0.95
N LYS A 102 -14.04 13.10 1.76
CA LYS A 102 -14.16 11.65 1.97
C LYS A 102 -14.49 11.37 3.41
N CYS A 103 -15.49 10.53 3.59
CA CYS A 103 -15.84 9.91 4.85
C CYS A 103 -15.26 8.49 4.84
N ILE A 104 -14.54 8.09 5.88
CA ILE A 104 -13.90 6.78 5.99
C ILE A 104 -14.24 6.17 7.35
N ASP A 105 -14.89 5.00 7.35
CA ASP A 105 -15.45 4.38 8.55
C ASP A 105 -15.05 2.90 8.74
N HIS A 106 -14.36 2.29 7.77
CA HIS A 106 -13.81 0.94 7.92
C HIS A 106 -12.37 0.81 7.41
N ALA A 107 -11.65 -0.16 7.94
CA ALA A 107 -10.32 -0.55 7.52
C ALA A 107 -10.25 -2.04 7.17
N ILE A 108 -9.50 -2.39 6.12
CA ILE A 108 -9.11 -3.76 5.82
C ILE A 108 -7.86 -4.08 6.65
N PHE A 109 -8.03 -4.94 7.66
CA PHE A 109 -6.98 -5.35 8.58
C PHE A 109 -6.47 -6.75 8.25
N ILE A 110 -5.15 -6.92 8.23
CA ILE A 110 -4.46 -8.18 7.99
C ILE A 110 -3.83 -8.67 9.29
N PRO A 111 -4.42 -9.70 9.93
CA PRO A 111 -3.86 -10.24 11.16
C PRO A 111 -2.61 -11.07 10.89
N THR A 112 -1.51 -10.71 11.55
CA THR A 112 -0.28 -11.51 11.60
C THR A 112 -0.28 -12.47 12.78
N ARG A 113 -1.18 -12.24 13.76
CA ARG A 113 -1.40 -13.08 14.95
C ARG A 113 -2.90 -13.14 15.24
N SER A 114 -3.34 -14.23 15.86
CA SER A 114 -4.69 -14.31 16.41
C SER A 114 -4.74 -13.59 17.75
N GLY A 115 -5.84 -12.93 18.04
CA GLY A 115 -6.04 -12.19 19.29
C GLY A 115 -7.14 -11.16 19.16
N ASP A 116 -7.24 -10.28 20.14
CA ASP A 116 -8.26 -9.24 20.16
C ASP A 116 -7.73 -7.91 19.62
N VAL A 117 -8.57 -7.23 18.87
CA VAL A 117 -8.52 -5.78 18.64
C VAL A 117 -9.66 -5.19 19.45
N LYS A 118 -9.38 -4.21 20.30
CA LYS A 118 -10.38 -3.57 21.16
C LYS A 118 -10.73 -2.17 20.67
N GLU A 119 -11.94 -1.73 20.99
CA GLU A 119 -12.36 -0.36 20.76
C GLU A 119 -11.35 0.62 21.37
N GLY A 120 -10.97 1.63 20.58
CA GLY A 120 -9.98 2.63 20.94
C GLY A 120 -8.54 2.25 20.62
N ASP A 121 -8.25 1.03 20.16
CA ASP A 121 -6.90 0.64 19.74
C ASP A 121 -6.46 1.38 18.47
N LEU A 122 -5.22 1.88 18.47
CA LEU A 122 -4.56 2.40 17.28
C LEU A 122 -4.17 1.21 16.39
N ILE A 123 -4.87 1.03 15.27
CA ILE A 123 -4.63 -0.10 14.36
C ILE A 123 -3.76 0.27 13.15
N GLY A 124 -3.54 1.56 12.91
CA GLY A 124 -2.66 2.07 11.86
C GLY A 124 -2.63 3.60 11.80
N ILE A 125 -1.92 4.13 10.80
CA ILE A 125 -1.90 5.56 10.48
C ILE A 125 -2.24 5.73 9.00
N LEU A 126 -3.17 6.64 8.71
CA LEU A 126 -3.54 7.04 7.37
C LEU A 126 -2.74 8.28 6.97
N ARG A 127 -1.96 8.17 5.89
CA ARG A 127 -1.31 9.33 5.27
C ARG A 127 -2.29 10.00 4.33
N VAL A 128 -2.57 11.27 4.55
CA VAL A 128 -3.44 12.12 3.73
C VAL A 128 -2.57 13.12 2.99
N ASN A 129 -2.41 12.92 1.67
CA ASN A 129 -1.66 13.82 0.80
C ASN A 129 -2.62 14.78 0.11
N PHE A 130 -2.37 16.08 0.23
CA PHE A 130 -3.10 17.09 -0.52
C PHE A 130 -2.57 17.14 -1.96
N VAL A 131 -3.47 17.05 -2.93
CA VAL A 131 -3.16 17.01 -4.36
C VAL A 131 -3.86 18.14 -5.10
N ARG A 132 -3.40 18.41 -6.32
CA ARG A 132 -4.07 19.32 -7.25
C ARG A 132 -4.19 18.66 -8.60
N THR A 133 -5.41 18.56 -9.13
CA THR A 133 -5.72 17.97 -10.44
C THR A 133 -5.88 19.07 -11.51
N GLY A 134 -5.57 18.75 -12.77
CA GLY A 134 -5.90 19.59 -13.94
C GLY A 134 -4.99 20.80 -14.24
N LEU A 135 -5.31 21.52 -15.34
CA LEU A 135 -4.60 22.72 -15.84
C LEU A 135 -4.80 23.97 -14.96
N LEU A 136 -5.90 24.01 -14.19
CA LEU A 136 -6.24 25.09 -13.25
C LEU A 136 -5.38 25.08 -11.97
N SER A 137 -4.56 24.06 -11.77
CA SER A 137 -3.58 23.98 -10.67
C SER A 137 -2.59 25.17 -10.63
N ARG A 138 -2.58 26.01 -11.67
CA ARG A 138 -1.74 27.22 -11.80
C ARG A 138 -2.39 28.50 -11.29
N VAL A 139 -3.70 28.56 -11.13
CA VAL A 139 -4.42 29.85 -11.00
C VAL A 139 -4.90 30.15 -9.58
N ILE A 140 -5.28 29.14 -8.79
CA ILE A 140 -5.81 29.35 -7.43
C ILE A 140 -5.09 28.43 -6.44
N PRO A 141 -4.25 28.96 -5.52
CA PRO A 141 -3.66 28.14 -4.48
C PRO A 141 -4.72 27.82 -3.41
N SER A 142 -5.30 26.61 -3.45
CA SER A 142 -5.93 26.05 -2.25
C SER A 142 -4.82 25.77 -1.23
N LYS A 143 -4.88 26.41 -0.06
CA LYS A 143 -3.99 26.06 1.06
C LYS A 143 -4.42 24.68 1.58
N PRO A 144 -3.49 23.74 1.81
CA PRO A 144 -3.81 22.47 2.46
C PRO A 144 -4.58 22.72 3.76
N ARG A 145 -5.74 22.09 3.91
CA ARG A 145 -6.52 22.14 5.17
C ARG A 145 -5.92 21.11 6.12
N VAL A 146 -4.86 21.51 6.81
CA VAL A 146 -4.23 20.70 7.85
C VAL A 146 -4.95 20.92 9.16
N GLU A 147 -5.41 19.83 9.77
CA GLU A 147 -6.05 19.85 11.07
C GLU A 147 -5.09 19.35 12.13
N THR A 148 -5.06 20.06 13.27
CA THR A 148 -4.38 19.57 14.47
C THR A 148 -5.42 18.94 15.37
N LYS A 149 -5.29 17.64 15.63
CA LYS A 149 -6.21 16.90 16.52
C LYS A 149 -5.43 16.32 17.69
N ILE A 150 -5.96 16.50 18.90
CA ILE A 150 -5.54 15.74 20.07
C ILE A 150 -6.35 14.46 20.07
N ILE A 151 -5.66 13.33 20.04
CA ILE A 151 -6.26 12.01 19.93
C ILE A 151 -5.87 11.18 21.14
N ASN A 152 -6.87 10.52 21.73
CA ASN A 152 -6.67 9.47 22.73
C ASN A 152 -6.93 8.10 22.08
N ALA A 153 -5.94 7.23 22.16
CA ALA A 153 -6.00 5.88 21.61
C ALA A 153 -5.17 4.93 22.48
N PHE A 154 -5.34 3.63 22.29
CA PHE A 154 -4.50 2.63 22.92
C PHE A 154 -3.43 2.15 21.94
N LEU A 155 -2.16 2.29 22.31
CA LEU A 155 -1.06 1.64 21.61
C LEU A 155 -0.96 0.20 22.11
N THR A 156 -0.85 -0.76 21.18
CA THR A 156 -0.66 -2.17 21.52
C THR A 156 0.63 -2.70 20.92
N TRP A 157 1.33 -3.56 21.66
CA TRP A 157 2.53 -4.23 21.17
C TRP A 157 2.73 -5.58 21.86
N ILE A 158 3.66 -6.37 21.33
CA ILE A 158 4.13 -7.60 21.95
C ILE A 158 5.61 -7.43 22.28
N GLU A 159 5.98 -7.72 23.52
CA GLU A 159 7.38 -7.77 23.98
C GLU A 159 7.55 -9.07 24.77
N ASP A 160 8.53 -9.90 24.37
CA ASP A 160 8.78 -11.23 24.95
C ASP A 160 7.55 -12.15 25.05
N GLY A 161 6.67 -12.08 24.05
CA GLY A 161 5.43 -12.86 23.99
C GLY A 161 4.29 -12.33 24.87
N ILE A 162 4.53 -11.26 25.63
CA ILE A 162 3.52 -10.60 26.46
C ILE A 162 2.85 -9.50 25.66
N PHE A 163 1.53 -9.45 25.70
CA PHE A 163 0.73 -8.41 25.06
C PHE A 163 0.60 -7.19 26.00
N TYR A 164 0.91 -6.02 25.46
CA TYR A 164 0.81 -4.75 26.16
C TYR A 164 -0.22 -3.85 25.48
N ARG A 165 -0.91 -3.05 26.29
CA ARG A 165 -1.89 -2.06 25.87
C ARG A 165 -1.76 -0.83 26.77
N GLU A 166 -1.40 0.30 26.18
CA GLU A 166 -1.17 1.55 26.91
C GLU A 166 -2.01 2.66 26.32
N ASN A 167 -2.67 3.45 27.17
CA ASN A 167 -3.37 4.64 26.72
C ASN A 167 -2.35 5.73 26.37
N ILE A 168 -2.45 6.28 25.16
CA ILE A 168 -1.61 7.36 24.68
C ILE A 168 -2.47 8.57 24.30
N THR A 169 -1.96 9.75 24.62
CA THR A 169 -2.47 11.02 24.09
C THR A 169 -1.43 11.58 23.14
N GLY A 170 -1.83 11.80 21.88
CA GLY A 170 -0.95 12.33 20.85
C GLY A 170 -1.58 13.53 20.14
N THR A 171 -0.75 14.48 19.75
CA THR A 171 -1.13 15.57 18.84
C THR A 171 -0.75 15.17 17.43
N PHE A 172 -1.75 14.96 16.58
CA PHE A 172 -1.54 14.65 15.17
C PHE A 172 -1.78 15.91 14.35
N SER A 173 -0.79 16.29 13.54
CA SER A 173 -0.80 17.49 12.70
C SER A 173 -0.16 17.20 11.34
N GLY A 174 -0.04 18.24 10.52
CA GLY A 174 0.64 18.14 9.24
C GLY A 174 2.16 18.08 9.39
N TYR A 175 2.80 17.33 8.49
CA TYR A 175 4.25 17.21 8.39
C TYR A 175 4.72 17.57 6.97
N PHE A 176 6.00 17.90 6.86
CA PHE A 176 6.63 18.14 5.56
C PHE A 176 7.08 16.83 4.93
N GLU A 177 6.61 16.58 3.72
CA GLU A 177 7.02 15.46 2.91
C GLU A 177 8.50 15.58 2.52
N SER A 178 9.24 14.49 2.68
CA SER A 178 10.57 14.39 2.10
C SER A 178 10.46 14.35 0.58
N ASP A 179 11.32 15.10 -0.10
CA ASP A 179 11.50 14.99 -1.55
C ASP A 179 12.56 13.95 -1.92
N SER A 180 12.97 13.10 -0.97
CA SER A 180 13.88 12.00 -1.19
C SER A 180 13.36 10.67 -0.68
N CYS A 181 13.79 9.61 -1.36
CA CYS A 181 13.44 8.23 -1.11
C CYS A 181 14.66 7.34 -1.34
N SER A 182 15.04 6.54 -0.35
CA SER A 182 16.08 5.52 -0.52
C SER A 182 15.41 4.18 -0.84
N LEU A 183 15.69 3.62 -2.01
CA LEU A 183 15.10 2.34 -2.43
C LEU A 183 15.93 1.18 -1.90
N ILE A 184 15.39 0.44 -0.93
CA ILE A 184 16.08 -0.60 -0.17
C ILE A 184 15.49 -1.98 -0.48
N PRO A 185 16.31 -3.01 -0.70
CA PRO A 185 15.83 -4.37 -0.90
C PRO A 185 15.45 -5.03 0.42
N VAL A 186 14.33 -5.75 0.41
CA VAL A 186 13.91 -6.62 1.52
C VAL A 186 14.39 -8.03 1.22
N VAL A 187 15.41 -8.48 1.96
CA VAL A 187 16.13 -9.74 1.68
C VAL A 187 15.80 -10.80 2.73
N ALA A 188 15.39 -11.98 2.29
CA ALA A 188 15.06 -13.10 3.17
C ALA A 188 16.31 -13.60 3.93
N LYS A 189 16.20 -13.74 5.25
CA LYS A 189 17.26 -14.29 6.12
C LYS A 189 17.10 -15.81 6.34
N GLU A 190 15.96 -16.34 5.97
CA GLU A 190 15.60 -17.76 6.09
C GLU A 190 15.02 -18.30 4.78
N LYS A 191 14.90 -19.63 4.73
CA LYS A 191 14.13 -20.32 3.69
C LYS A 191 12.68 -20.40 4.13
N ALA A 192 11.76 -19.93 3.30
CA ALA A 192 10.34 -19.90 3.61
C ALA A 192 9.51 -20.59 2.52
N ARG A 193 8.58 -21.45 2.94
CA ARG A 193 7.57 -22.02 2.04
C ARG A 193 6.41 -21.04 1.93
N ILE A 194 6.09 -20.64 0.70
CA ILE A 194 4.96 -19.77 0.39
C ILE A 194 3.83 -20.63 -0.13
N ARG A 195 2.62 -20.43 0.42
CA ARG A 195 1.40 -21.04 -0.11
C ARG A 195 0.49 -19.96 -0.69
N LYS A 196 -0.20 -20.29 -1.78
CA LYS A 196 -1.20 -19.41 -2.37
C LYS A 196 -2.32 -19.14 -1.35
N GLY A 197 -2.64 -17.86 -1.16
CA GLY A 197 -3.65 -17.37 -0.22
C GLY A 197 -3.17 -17.24 1.23
N GLU A 198 -1.91 -17.57 1.52
CA GLU A 198 -1.37 -17.44 2.87
C GLU A 198 -0.73 -16.06 3.09
N ILE A 199 -0.96 -15.51 4.29
CA ILE A 199 -0.17 -14.41 4.83
C ILE A 199 1.05 -15.01 5.53
N ALA A 200 2.21 -14.89 4.88
CA ALA A 200 3.47 -15.39 5.40
C ALA A 200 4.23 -14.28 6.14
N VAL A 201 4.81 -14.63 7.29
CA VAL A 201 5.78 -13.77 8.00
C VAL A 201 7.13 -14.45 7.85
N VAL A 202 8.11 -13.73 7.31
CA VAL A 202 9.42 -14.26 6.95
C VAL A 202 10.50 -13.41 7.59
N GLU A 203 11.50 -14.03 8.21
CA GLU A 203 12.68 -13.34 8.71
C GLU A 203 13.46 -12.68 7.57
N ILE A 204 13.85 -11.43 7.77
CA ILE A 204 14.63 -10.64 6.80
C ILE A 204 15.91 -10.10 7.40
N GLU A 205 16.83 -9.69 6.53
CA GLU A 205 17.92 -8.82 6.93
C GLU A 205 17.35 -7.55 7.58
N LYS A 206 17.97 -7.14 8.70
CA LYS A 206 17.47 -6.02 9.50
C LYS A 206 17.47 -4.74 8.69
N ILE A 207 16.32 -4.07 8.61
CA ILE A 207 16.17 -2.74 8.00
C ILE A 207 16.02 -1.73 9.13
N ASN A 208 16.95 -0.79 9.23
CA ASN A 208 16.85 0.35 10.14
C ASN A 208 16.17 1.53 9.42
N VAL A 209 15.28 2.21 10.13
CA VAL A 209 14.49 3.32 9.63
C VAL A 209 14.60 4.48 10.61
N ASP A 210 15.10 5.60 10.12
CA ASP A 210 15.28 6.80 10.93
C ASP A 210 13.92 7.33 11.45
N GLY A 211 13.96 8.02 12.59
CA GLY A 211 12.79 8.69 13.14
C GLY A 211 12.18 9.66 12.13
N GLY A 212 10.85 9.66 12.02
CA GLY A 212 10.10 10.49 11.07
C GLY A 212 10.14 10.00 9.62
N SER A 213 10.83 8.90 9.31
CA SER A 213 10.86 8.35 7.95
C SER A 213 9.62 7.50 7.64
N ILE A 214 9.15 7.55 6.40
CA ILE A 214 8.00 6.77 5.93
C ILE A 214 8.49 5.59 5.11
N VAL A 215 7.97 4.40 5.42
CA VAL A 215 8.21 3.17 4.66
C VAL A 215 7.06 3.01 3.66
N LEU A 216 7.39 2.87 2.38
CA LEU A 216 6.43 2.63 1.30
C LEU A 216 6.88 1.43 0.46
N PRO A 217 6.15 0.30 0.44
CA PRO A 217 6.45 -0.80 -0.47
C PRO A 217 6.37 -0.34 -1.92
N TYR A 218 7.37 -0.71 -2.73
CA TYR A 218 7.30 -0.45 -4.16
C TYR A 218 6.29 -1.41 -4.80
N GLY A 219 5.22 -0.84 -5.35
CA GLY A 219 4.05 -1.55 -5.85
C GLY A 219 4.34 -2.54 -6.98
N LEU A 220 5.44 -2.36 -7.73
CA LEU A 220 5.85 -3.29 -8.79
C LEU A 220 6.84 -4.35 -8.35
N ALA A 221 7.66 -4.12 -7.31
CA ALA A 221 8.59 -5.13 -6.82
C ALA A 221 7.85 -6.35 -6.26
N VAL A 222 7.85 -7.45 -7.01
CA VAL A 222 7.06 -8.65 -6.70
C VAL A 222 7.92 -9.89 -6.87
N ASN A 223 8.02 -10.71 -5.83
CA ASN A 223 8.67 -12.01 -5.92
C ASN A 223 7.82 -12.98 -6.75
N ALA A 224 8.43 -13.98 -7.38
CA ALA A 224 7.74 -14.98 -8.21
C ALA A 224 6.50 -15.62 -7.56
N PHE A 225 6.47 -15.73 -6.23
CA PHE A 225 5.40 -16.41 -5.51
C PHE A 225 4.53 -15.49 -4.66
N THR A 226 5.05 -14.29 -4.33
CA THR A 226 4.55 -13.51 -3.21
C THR A 226 4.74 -12.01 -3.40
N LYS A 227 3.91 -11.23 -2.71
CA LYS A 227 3.98 -9.77 -2.68
C LYS A 227 4.26 -9.29 -1.27
N LEU A 228 5.24 -8.40 -1.11
CA LEU A 228 5.47 -7.67 0.13
C LEU A 228 4.28 -6.76 0.44
N LEU A 229 3.70 -6.93 1.63
CA LEU A 229 2.62 -6.08 2.14
C LEU A 229 3.14 -5.10 3.18
N ASN A 230 3.98 -5.57 4.11
CA ASN A 230 4.41 -4.78 5.25
C ASN A 230 5.79 -5.21 5.78
N LEU A 231 6.45 -4.32 6.52
CA LEU A 231 7.57 -4.65 7.39
C LEU A 231 7.07 -4.81 8.83
N ALA A 232 7.63 -5.77 9.55
CA ALA A 232 7.26 -6.11 10.91
C ALA A 232 8.48 -6.46 11.76
N GLY A 233 8.21 -6.76 13.04
CA GLY A 233 9.23 -7.06 14.02
C GLY A 233 9.96 -5.81 14.55
N GLY A 234 10.75 -6.01 15.60
CA GLY A 234 11.32 -4.94 16.41
C GLY A 234 10.36 -4.43 17.49
N LYS A 235 10.86 -3.54 18.36
CA LYS A 235 10.04 -2.88 19.39
C LYS A 235 9.16 -1.82 18.73
N ILE A 236 7.86 -1.81 19.03
CA ILE A 236 6.97 -0.74 18.58
C ILE A 236 7.41 0.55 19.26
N LYS A 237 7.63 1.57 18.43
CA LYS A 237 8.13 2.87 18.82
C LYS A 237 7.29 3.96 18.19
N LYS A 238 7.39 5.17 18.74
CA LYS A 238 6.76 6.35 18.15
C LYS A 238 7.32 6.62 16.76
N PHE A 239 6.54 7.31 15.92
CA PHE A 239 6.93 7.58 14.54
C PHE A 239 8.25 8.37 14.45
N GLU A 240 8.48 9.27 15.41
CA GLU A 240 9.64 10.15 15.56
C GLU A 240 10.90 9.42 16.04
N GLU A 241 10.78 8.18 16.51
CA GLU A 241 11.89 7.40 17.03
C GLU A 241 12.46 6.46 15.96
N GLU A 242 13.76 6.14 16.06
CA GLU A 242 14.42 5.15 15.20
C GLU A 242 13.77 3.77 15.35
N ARG A 243 13.33 3.20 14.24
CA ARG A 243 12.68 1.89 14.16
C ARG A 243 13.57 0.89 13.45
N SER A 244 13.35 -0.39 13.71
CA SER A 244 14.03 -1.43 12.97
C SER A 244 13.12 -2.64 12.75
N PHE A 245 13.18 -3.20 11.56
CA PHE A 245 12.34 -4.31 11.14
C PHE A 245 13.21 -5.50 10.75
N ASN A 246 12.84 -6.67 11.22
CA ASN A 246 13.53 -7.94 10.97
C ASN A 246 12.59 -9.03 10.43
N GLU A 247 11.33 -8.67 10.18
CA GLU A 247 10.36 -9.53 9.53
C GLU A 247 9.70 -8.80 8.34
N ALA A 248 9.32 -9.55 7.32
CA ALA A 248 8.46 -9.10 6.24
C ALA A 248 7.14 -9.86 6.28
N VAL A 249 6.04 -9.13 6.12
CA VAL A 249 4.71 -9.72 5.92
C VAL A 249 4.40 -9.75 4.44
N LEU A 250 4.11 -10.94 3.94
CA LEU A 250 3.95 -11.23 2.53
C LEU A 250 2.60 -11.88 2.27
N VAL A 251 2.07 -11.72 1.06
CA VAL A 251 0.92 -12.48 0.59
C VAL A 251 1.29 -13.38 -0.58
N GLY A 252 1.09 -14.68 -0.41
CA GLY A 252 1.33 -15.66 -1.45
C GLY A 252 0.19 -15.65 -2.48
N PHE A 253 0.53 -15.46 -3.76
CA PHE A 253 -0.41 -15.64 -4.88
C PHE A 253 -0.08 -16.87 -5.73
N SER A 254 0.98 -17.60 -5.35
CA SER A 254 1.39 -18.86 -5.96
C SER A 254 2.12 -19.70 -4.90
N ASP A 255 2.00 -21.02 -5.00
CA ASP A 255 2.82 -21.91 -4.19
C ASP A 255 4.28 -21.85 -4.65
N GLY A 256 5.21 -21.91 -3.69
CA GLY A 256 6.63 -21.89 -3.97
C GLY A 256 7.49 -21.83 -2.73
N VAL A 257 8.78 -21.58 -2.96
CA VAL A 257 9.79 -21.50 -1.91
C VAL A 257 10.69 -20.31 -2.18
N VAL A 258 10.75 -19.43 -1.19
CA VAL A 258 11.75 -18.36 -1.12
C VAL A 258 12.99 -18.95 -0.46
N GLU A 259 14.14 -18.80 -1.11
CA GLU A 259 15.42 -19.21 -0.53
C GLU A 259 16.04 -18.07 0.28
N LYS A 260 16.88 -18.42 1.25
CA LYS A 260 17.69 -17.43 1.99
C LYS A 260 18.54 -16.60 1.04
N GLY A 261 18.58 -15.28 1.25
CA GLY A 261 19.30 -14.31 0.41
C GLY A 261 18.48 -13.81 -0.79
N GLU A 262 17.25 -14.29 -0.97
CA GLU A 262 16.37 -13.87 -2.06
C GLU A 262 15.62 -12.57 -1.72
N VAL A 263 15.43 -11.71 -2.72
CA VAL A 263 14.67 -10.47 -2.57
C VAL A 263 13.17 -10.76 -2.58
N LEU A 264 12.49 -10.30 -1.53
CA LEU A 264 11.05 -10.43 -1.31
C LEU A 264 10.26 -9.23 -1.88
N GLY A 265 10.91 -8.08 -1.97
CA GLY A 265 10.35 -6.83 -2.44
C GLY A 265 11.34 -5.69 -2.27
N LEU A 266 10.93 -4.48 -2.65
CA LEU A 266 11.67 -3.25 -2.42
C LEU A 266 10.80 -2.30 -1.60
N VAL A 267 11.41 -1.53 -0.71
CA VAL A 267 10.76 -0.44 0.03
C VAL A 267 11.44 0.88 -0.28
N CYS A 268 10.64 1.92 -0.42
CA CYS A 268 11.07 3.30 -0.45
C CYS A 268 11.06 3.84 0.99
N LEU A 269 12.23 4.24 1.48
CA LEU A 269 12.36 4.95 2.75
C LEU A 269 12.40 6.45 2.48
N ALA A 270 11.25 7.10 2.64
CA ALA A 270 11.11 8.54 2.46
C ALA A 270 11.53 9.27 3.73
N GLY A 271 12.52 10.16 3.63
CA GLY A 271 13.08 10.86 4.78
C GLY A 271 14.34 10.23 5.38
N GLY A 272 14.73 9.01 4.97
CA GLY A 272 16.05 8.43 5.32
C GLY A 272 16.25 6.94 4.99
N ASN A 273 17.31 6.59 4.25
CA ASN A 273 18.57 6.06 4.81
C ASN A 273 19.69 6.32 3.77
N LYS A 274 20.61 7.23 4.10
CA LYS A 274 21.50 7.91 3.14
C LYS A 274 22.88 7.26 3.03
N GLY A 275 22.91 6.02 2.53
CA GLY A 275 24.12 5.34 2.10
C GLY A 275 23.90 4.65 0.75
N GLU A 276 24.85 4.80 -0.17
CA GLU A 276 24.86 4.00 -1.39
C GLU A 276 25.46 2.63 -1.08
N GLU A 277 24.67 1.58 -1.29
CA GLU A 277 25.15 0.22 -1.17
C GLU A 277 24.92 -0.48 -2.50
N SER A 278 25.98 -1.12 -3.00
CA SER A 278 25.91 -1.91 -4.20
C SER A 278 26.29 -3.35 -3.89
N ARG A 279 25.36 -4.27 -4.13
CA ARG A 279 25.61 -5.70 -3.93
C ARG A 279 24.85 -6.55 -4.94
N ILE A 280 25.35 -7.76 -5.16
CA ILE A 280 24.68 -8.76 -6.00
C ILE A 280 23.57 -9.39 -5.18
N LEU A 281 22.34 -9.35 -5.70
CA LEU A 281 21.16 -9.91 -5.05
C LEU A 281 20.46 -10.90 -5.98
N GLN A 282 19.80 -11.89 -5.37
CA GLN A 282 18.99 -12.88 -6.08
C GLN A 282 17.54 -12.43 -6.14
N PHE A 283 17.00 -12.31 -7.35
CA PHE A 283 15.61 -11.97 -7.61
C PHE A 283 14.92 -13.14 -8.29
N SER A 284 13.69 -13.46 -7.89
CA SER A 284 12.88 -14.48 -8.55
C SER A 284 11.67 -13.83 -9.21
N GLN A 285 11.44 -14.15 -10.48
CA GLN A 285 10.26 -13.71 -11.23
C GLN A 285 9.63 -14.87 -12.00
N LYS A 286 8.32 -14.79 -12.25
CA LYS A 286 7.66 -15.68 -13.20
C LYS A 286 8.04 -15.28 -14.63
N SER A 287 8.46 -16.25 -15.44
CA SER A 287 8.76 -16.07 -16.85
C SER A 287 8.54 -17.39 -17.61
N GLY A 288 7.93 -17.32 -18.79
CA GLY A 288 7.77 -18.49 -19.67
C GLY A 288 7.04 -19.69 -19.06
N GLY A 289 6.13 -19.47 -18.10
CA GLY A 289 5.42 -20.54 -17.38
C GLY A 289 6.18 -21.15 -16.19
N GLY A 290 7.42 -20.72 -15.94
CA GLY A 290 8.24 -21.14 -14.81
C GLY A 290 8.71 -19.97 -13.93
N VAL A 291 9.65 -20.27 -13.03
CA VAL A 291 10.33 -19.28 -12.20
C VAL A 291 11.77 -19.17 -12.63
N VAL A 292 12.21 -17.95 -12.91
CA VAL A 292 13.59 -17.62 -13.22
C VAL A 292 14.18 -16.88 -12.04
N LYS A 293 15.33 -17.37 -11.57
CA LYS A 293 16.15 -16.70 -10.55
C LYS A 293 17.30 -15.98 -11.25
N VAL A 294 17.46 -14.70 -10.96
CA VAL A 294 18.47 -13.84 -11.57
C VAL A 294 19.33 -13.23 -10.48
N LEU A 295 20.64 -13.38 -10.61
CA LEU A 295 21.61 -12.59 -9.84
C LEU A 295 21.86 -11.29 -10.59
N GLN A 296 21.57 -10.16 -9.95
CA GLN A 296 21.85 -8.84 -10.53
C GLN A 296 22.45 -7.92 -9.46
N LYS A 297 23.31 -7.02 -9.91
CA LYS A 297 23.83 -5.93 -9.09
C LYS A 297 22.67 -4.96 -8.81
N PHE A 298 22.33 -4.78 -7.54
CA PHE A 298 21.34 -3.80 -7.09
C PHE A 298 22.07 -2.65 -6.39
N ASN A 299 21.72 -1.43 -6.76
CA ASN A 299 22.27 -0.21 -6.19
C ASN A 299 21.18 0.46 -5.34
N SER A 300 21.26 0.25 -4.02
CA SER A 300 20.51 1.05 -3.06
C SER A 300 21.05 2.47 -3.14
N ARG A 301 20.19 3.44 -3.47
CA ARG A 301 20.58 4.85 -3.63
C ARG A 301 19.44 5.79 -3.29
N GLU A 302 19.80 7.02 -2.96
CA GLU A 302 18.85 8.08 -2.71
C GLU A 302 18.30 8.62 -4.04
N LEU A 303 16.98 8.61 -4.16
CA LEU A 303 16.23 9.10 -5.30
C LEU A 303 15.47 10.36 -4.90
N LYS A 304 15.55 11.38 -5.74
CA LYS A 304 14.70 12.57 -5.62
C LYS A 304 13.31 12.26 -6.13
N VAL A 305 12.30 12.42 -5.27
CA VAL A 305 10.90 12.20 -5.59
C VAL A 305 10.29 13.47 -6.16
N GLY A 306 9.77 13.38 -7.38
CA GLY A 306 9.07 14.47 -8.04
C GLY A 306 7.71 14.72 -7.39
N LYS A 307 7.25 15.98 -7.46
CA LYS A 307 5.91 16.34 -6.96
C LYS A 307 4.77 16.06 -7.92
N ARG A 308 5.11 15.73 -9.17
CA ARG A 308 4.11 15.42 -10.19
C ARG A 308 3.95 13.91 -10.26
N GLY A 309 2.70 13.47 -10.17
CA GLY A 309 2.33 12.08 -10.38
C GLY A 309 1.22 11.96 -11.41
N GLU A 310 0.96 10.73 -11.80
CA GLU A 310 -0.11 10.32 -12.70
C GLU A 310 -0.90 9.19 -12.04
N TRP A 311 -2.22 9.27 -12.06
CA TRP A 311 -3.06 8.13 -11.73
C TRP A 311 -3.30 7.28 -12.96
N LYS A 312 -3.05 5.98 -12.86
CA LYS A 312 -3.31 5.02 -13.92
C LYS A 312 -4.23 3.93 -13.42
N VAL A 313 -5.39 3.81 -14.06
CA VAL A 313 -6.42 2.85 -13.67
C VAL A 313 -6.04 1.43 -14.07
N ALA A 314 -6.35 0.47 -13.21
CA ALA A 314 -6.26 -0.95 -13.49
C ALA A 314 -7.67 -1.47 -13.79
N ILE A 315 -7.97 -1.74 -15.06
CA ILE A 315 -9.28 -2.23 -15.52
C ILE A 315 -9.17 -3.71 -15.85
N SER A 316 -10.05 -4.55 -15.33
CA SER A 316 -10.00 -5.99 -15.57
C SER A 316 -10.10 -6.33 -17.05
N ALA A 317 -9.19 -7.17 -17.53
CA ALA A 317 -9.24 -7.78 -18.87
C ALA A 317 -9.92 -9.15 -18.87
N GLU A 318 -10.27 -9.68 -17.69
CA GLU A 318 -10.87 -11.01 -17.52
C GLU A 318 -12.06 -11.02 -16.55
N THR A 319 -12.81 -12.12 -16.55
CA THR A 319 -13.79 -12.44 -15.51
C THR A 319 -13.21 -13.53 -14.64
N LYS A 320 -13.21 -13.34 -13.32
CA LYS A 320 -12.58 -14.26 -12.37
C LYS A 320 -13.35 -14.34 -11.06
N LYS A 321 -13.64 -15.57 -10.63
CA LYS A 321 -14.20 -15.87 -9.32
C LYS A 321 -13.16 -15.62 -8.23
N LEU A 322 -13.63 -15.07 -7.12
CA LEU A 322 -12.83 -14.70 -5.97
C LEU A 322 -13.24 -15.53 -4.76
N LYS A 323 -12.24 -15.83 -3.93
CA LYS A 323 -12.42 -16.42 -2.62
C LYS A 323 -11.74 -15.52 -1.58
N ARG A 324 -12.46 -15.15 -0.52
CA ARG A 324 -11.95 -14.34 0.59
C ARG A 324 -10.62 -14.89 1.10
N GLY A 325 -9.63 -14.00 1.28
CA GLY A 325 -8.31 -14.36 1.79
C GLY A 325 -7.35 -14.94 0.76
N PHE A 326 -7.85 -15.46 -0.36
CA PHE A 326 -6.99 -16.05 -1.39
C PHE A 326 -6.56 -14.99 -2.39
N ALA A 327 -5.32 -14.51 -2.27
CA ALA A 327 -4.78 -13.57 -3.24
C ALA A 327 -4.73 -14.17 -4.66
N GLU A 328 -5.14 -13.37 -5.63
CA GLU A 328 -5.27 -13.76 -7.01
C GLU A 328 -4.48 -12.82 -7.94
N ILE A 329 -3.87 -13.40 -8.97
CA ILE A 329 -3.41 -12.63 -10.12
C ILE A 329 -4.61 -12.33 -11.00
N ILE A 330 -4.88 -11.05 -11.26
CA ILE A 330 -5.94 -10.59 -12.16
C ILE A 330 -5.29 -9.93 -13.38
N LYS A 331 -5.64 -10.38 -14.58
CA LYS A 331 -5.26 -9.75 -15.84
C LYS A 331 -6.00 -8.43 -15.99
N ILE A 332 -5.27 -7.39 -16.33
CA ILE A 332 -5.79 -6.05 -16.55
C ILE A 332 -5.50 -5.57 -17.97
N GLN A 333 -6.21 -4.54 -18.40
CA GLN A 333 -5.82 -3.78 -19.57
C GLN A 333 -4.41 -3.22 -19.34
N PRO A 334 -3.53 -3.28 -20.35
CA PRO A 334 -2.13 -2.88 -20.18
C PRO A 334 -1.97 -1.45 -19.71
N VAL A 335 -1.15 -1.24 -18.69
CA VAL A 335 -0.79 0.07 -18.16
C VAL A 335 0.70 0.34 -18.42
N GLU A 336 0.99 1.38 -19.20
CA GLU A 336 2.35 1.82 -19.47
C GLU A 336 2.87 2.71 -18.33
N VAL A 337 4.06 2.40 -17.84
CA VAL A 337 4.77 3.14 -16.80
C VAL A 337 6.13 3.57 -17.36
N SER A 338 6.42 4.85 -17.27
CA SER A 338 7.69 5.40 -17.70
C SER A 338 8.84 4.89 -16.83
N GLU A 339 10.04 4.90 -17.39
CA GLU A 339 11.28 4.79 -16.62
C GLU A 339 11.31 5.78 -15.43
N TYR A 340 12.11 5.45 -14.44
CA TYR A 340 12.31 6.20 -13.20
C TYR A 340 10.99 6.62 -12.55
N SER A 341 10.11 5.63 -12.33
CA SER A 341 8.82 5.84 -11.68
C SER A 341 8.64 4.91 -10.49
N LEU A 342 8.31 5.52 -9.34
CA LEU A 342 7.74 4.81 -8.20
C LEU A 342 6.25 4.61 -8.45
N VAL A 343 5.78 3.42 -8.14
CA VAL A 343 4.40 2.98 -8.36
C VAL A 343 3.91 2.41 -7.06
N THR A 344 2.77 2.89 -6.59
CA THR A 344 2.08 2.34 -5.43
C THR A 344 0.61 2.15 -5.78
N PRO A 345 -0.08 1.13 -5.24
CA PRO A 345 -1.54 1.16 -5.21
C PRO A 345 -2.02 2.42 -4.50
N LEU A 346 -3.08 3.03 -5.02
CA LEU A 346 -3.82 4.09 -4.34
C LEU A 346 -4.84 3.42 -3.43
N GLY A 347 -4.84 3.76 -2.14
CA GLY A 347 -5.87 3.28 -1.21
C GLY A 347 -7.23 3.88 -1.58
N ILE A 348 -8.30 3.35 -0.98
CA ILE A 348 -9.70 3.80 -1.12
C ILE A 348 -10.38 3.50 -2.47
N MET A 349 -9.69 3.76 -3.59
CA MET A 349 -10.20 3.55 -4.95
C MET A 349 -10.03 2.09 -5.35
N ARG A 350 -11.00 1.26 -4.98
CA ARG A 350 -10.93 -0.20 -5.11
C ARG A 350 -12.22 -0.83 -5.62
N HIS A 351 -12.11 -2.10 -6.00
CA HIS A 351 -13.25 -2.96 -6.27
C HIS A 351 -14.00 -3.34 -4.96
N ALA A 352 -15.33 -3.49 -5.00
CA ALA A 352 -16.12 -3.87 -3.82
C ALA A 352 -15.53 -5.09 -3.08
N TYR A 353 -15.16 -6.14 -3.82
CA TYR A 353 -14.77 -7.43 -3.22
C TYR A 353 -13.33 -7.53 -2.69
N GLY A 354 -12.52 -6.47 -2.75
CA GLY A 354 -11.13 -6.57 -2.28
C GLY A 354 -10.28 -5.35 -2.57
N THR A 355 -8.98 -5.49 -2.36
CA THR A 355 -8.01 -4.42 -2.61
C THR A 355 -6.88 -4.88 -3.52
N MET A 356 -6.35 -3.95 -4.33
CA MET A 356 -5.18 -4.17 -5.17
C MET A 356 -3.92 -3.89 -4.34
N VAL A 357 -3.07 -4.90 -4.14
CA VAL A 357 -1.86 -4.76 -3.30
C VAL A 357 -0.58 -4.57 -4.12
N GLY A 358 -0.65 -4.65 -5.45
CA GLY A 358 0.49 -4.39 -6.33
C GLY A 358 0.24 -4.75 -7.78
N GLY A 359 1.13 -4.29 -8.65
CA GLY A 359 1.19 -4.67 -10.06
C GLY A 359 2.28 -5.70 -10.31
N VAL A 360 2.11 -6.48 -11.38
CA VAL A 360 3.11 -7.41 -11.89
C VAL A 360 3.58 -6.90 -13.25
N ALA A 361 4.88 -6.67 -13.36
CA ALA A 361 5.53 -6.24 -14.59
C ALA A 361 6.75 -7.11 -14.84
N ARG A 362 7.24 -7.14 -16.09
CA ARG A 362 8.56 -7.69 -16.39
C ARG A 362 9.64 -6.81 -15.76
N GLU A 363 10.70 -7.45 -15.27
CA GLU A 363 11.82 -6.79 -14.58
C GLU A 363 11.35 -5.80 -13.49
N PRO A 364 10.52 -6.27 -12.54
CA PRO A 364 9.78 -5.38 -11.63
C PRO A 364 10.68 -4.51 -10.73
N TRP A 365 11.96 -4.86 -10.60
CA TRP A 365 12.96 -4.28 -9.70
C TRP A 365 13.71 -3.09 -10.29
N SER A 366 13.88 -3.02 -11.62
CA SER A 366 14.67 -1.97 -12.26
C SER A 366 13.87 -0.67 -12.36
N LEU A 367 14.50 0.49 -12.17
CA LEU A 367 13.86 1.77 -12.48
C LEU A 367 14.19 2.26 -13.89
N GLU A 368 15.22 1.73 -14.54
CA GLU A 368 15.79 2.29 -15.77
C GLU A 368 14.95 1.96 -17.02
N GLY A 369 14.14 0.90 -16.97
CA GLY A 369 13.30 0.47 -18.07
C GLY A 369 11.86 1.02 -17.99
N ARG A 370 11.25 1.25 -19.16
CA ARG A 370 9.80 1.36 -19.26
C ARG A 370 9.16 0.04 -18.86
N LYS A 371 8.04 0.13 -18.14
CA LYS A 371 7.33 -1.04 -17.65
C LYS A 371 5.93 -1.07 -18.23
N ARG A 372 5.45 -2.28 -18.47
CA ARG A 372 4.09 -2.58 -18.87
C ARG A 372 3.48 -3.50 -17.85
N ILE A 373 2.43 -3.04 -17.18
CA ILE A 373 1.69 -3.80 -16.18
C ILE A 373 0.48 -4.41 -16.88
N GLU A 374 0.39 -5.74 -16.86
CA GLU A 374 -0.74 -6.48 -17.45
C GLU A 374 -1.48 -7.32 -16.42
N GLU A 375 -0.94 -7.39 -15.21
CA GLU A 375 -1.44 -8.22 -14.14
C GLU A 375 -1.33 -7.46 -12.81
N VAL A 376 -2.27 -7.70 -11.91
CA VAL A 376 -2.25 -7.18 -10.54
C VAL A 376 -2.38 -8.32 -9.54
N VAL A 377 -1.79 -8.13 -8.36
CA VAL A 377 -2.08 -8.96 -7.19
C VAL A 377 -3.28 -8.32 -6.50
N PHE A 378 -4.40 -9.05 -6.46
CA PHE A 378 -5.64 -8.64 -5.83
C PHE A 378 -5.90 -9.49 -4.59
N LEU A 379 -6.30 -8.86 -3.49
CA LEU A 379 -6.56 -9.49 -2.21
C LEU A 379 -8.06 -9.41 -1.88
N PRO A 380 -8.84 -10.49 -2.06
CA PRO A 380 -10.28 -10.48 -1.82
C PRO A 380 -10.61 -10.44 -0.33
N ILE A 381 -11.48 -9.51 0.08
CA ILE A 381 -12.03 -9.46 1.44
C ILE A 381 -13.35 -10.21 1.58
N MET A 382 -13.95 -10.61 0.46
CA MET A 382 -15.15 -11.44 0.39
C MET A 382 -15.14 -12.31 -0.87
N ASP A 383 -15.94 -13.37 -0.84
CA ASP A 383 -16.20 -14.17 -2.03
C ASP A 383 -16.97 -13.33 -3.06
N GLY A 384 -16.76 -13.62 -4.34
CA GLY A 384 -17.44 -12.87 -5.39
C GLY A 384 -16.88 -13.15 -6.77
N GLU A 385 -17.08 -12.20 -7.68
CA GLU A 385 -16.59 -12.29 -9.05
C GLU A 385 -16.18 -10.89 -9.53
N ILE A 386 -14.97 -10.78 -10.07
CA ILE A 386 -14.56 -9.66 -10.90
C ILE A 386 -15.01 -9.97 -12.32
N LYS A 387 -15.59 -8.99 -13.00
CA LYS A 387 -15.97 -9.05 -14.41
C LYS A 387 -15.03 -8.22 -15.27
N LYS A 388 -14.86 -8.66 -16.52
CA LYS A 388 -14.11 -7.89 -17.52
C LYS A 388 -14.69 -6.47 -17.66
N GLY A 389 -13.82 -5.47 -17.69
CA GLY A 389 -14.18 -4.06 -17.78
C GLY A 389 -14.41 -3.36 -16.42
N GLN A 390 -14.40 -4.10 -15.31
CA GLN A 390 -14.50 -3.50 -13.98
C GLN A 390 -13.18 -2.88 -13.53
N LEU A 391 -13.26 -1.75 -12.81
CA LEU A 391 -12.14 -1.15 -12.11
C LEU A 391 -11.68 -2.07 -10.98
N ILE A 392 -10.40 -2.44 -11.00
CA ILE A 392 -9.76 -3.21 -9.93
C ILE A 392 -9.18 -2.29 -8.87
N GLY A 393 -8.55 -1.21 -9.32
CA GLY A 393 -7.95 -0.19 -8.48
C GLY A 393 -7.21 0.86 -9.31
N VAL A 394 -6.45 1.72 -8.64
CA VAL A 394 -5.69 2.80 -9.26
C VAL A 394 -4.23 2.72 -8.84
N PHE A 395 -3.31 2.83 -9.79
CA PHE A 395 -1.89 3.03 -9.51
C PHE A 395 -1.60 4.52 -9.39
N ASN A 396 -0.88 4.87 -8.33
CA ASN A 396 -0.20 6.12 -8.23
C ASN A 396 1.22 5.99 -8.82
N VAL A 397 1.53 6.76 -9.87
CA VAL A 397 2.82 6.75 -10.55
C VAL A 397 3.51 8.09 -10.35
N THR A 398 4.62 8.08 -9.60
CA THR A 398 5.40 9.30 -9.29
C THR A 398 6.78 9.19 -9.90
N ARG A 399 7.21 10.22 -10.63
CA ARG A 399 8.56 10.25 -11.20
C ARG A 399 9.61 10.44 -10.11
N VAL A 400 10.72 9.74 -10.27
CA VAL A 400 11.92 9.94 -9.49
C VAL A 400 13.08 10.32 -10.40
N ALA A 401 14.13 10.87 -9.82
CA ALA A 401 15.40 11.08 -10.48
C ALA A 401 16.52 10.71 -9.51
N GLU A 402 17.69 10.34 -10.03
CA GLU A 402 18.87 10.26 -9.19
C GLU A 402 19.15 11.62 -8.55
N SER A 403 19.42 11.63 -7.24
CA SER A 403 19.86 12.86 -6.57
C SER A 403 21.27 13.17 -7.07
N LYS A 404 21.40 14.06 -8.07
CA LYS A 404 22.70 14.64 -8.38
C LYS A 404 23.04 15.60 -7.24
N PHE A 405 24.08 15.25 -6.48
CA PHE A 405 24.68 16.10 -5.44
C PHE A 405 25.14 17.44 -6.02
#